data_AF-A0A1D1VYB3-F1
#
_entry.id   AF-A0A1D1VYB3-F1
#
_cell.length_a   1.000
_cell.length_b   1.000
_cell.length_c   1.000
_cell.angle_alpha   90.00
_cell.angle_beta   90.00
_cell.angle_gamma   90.00
#
_symmetry.space_group_name_H-M   'P 1'
#
loop_
_entity.id
_entity.type
_entity.pdbx_description
1 polymer ?
#
loop_
_entity_poly.entity_id
_entity_poly.type
_entity_poly.pdbx_seq_one_letter_code
_entity_poly.pdbx_strand_id
1 'polypeptide(L)'
;MPSETSSETVAAILATARKVGSLRKITKEVTAMGYPASYGTVRRILRKDKDTTKGVHKKPKEIPPQNTRPHHIKSIEKKVFKDIDKPNPPSQRQMAKK
;
A
#
# COMPACT_ATOMS: atom_id res chain seq x y z
N MET A 1 6.84 -20.85 -9.50
CA MET A 1 7.53 -19.64 -10.00
C MET A 1 6.57 -18.90 -10.93
N PRO A 2 6.29 -17.60 -10.75
CA PRO A 2 5.50 -16.86 -11.74
C PRO A 2 6.26 -16.84 -13.07
N SER A 3 5.59 -17.15 -14.18
CA SER A 3 6.19 -17.13 -15.52
C SER A 3 6.73 -15.73 -15.83
N GLU A 4 8.03 -15.63 -16.09
CA GLU A 4 8.64 -14.39 -16.53
C GLU A 4 8.09 -14.02 -17.91
N THR A 5 7.69 -12.76 -18.07
CA THR A 5 7.27 -12.25 -19.38
C THR A 5 8.46 -12.24 -20.32
N SER A 6 8.27 -12.70 -21.55
CA SER A 6 9.35 -12.74 -22.55
C SER A 6 9.97 -11.35 -22.75
N SER A 7 11.29 -11.33 -22.96
CA SER A 7 12.06 -10.09 -23.16
C SER A 7 11.53 -9.25 -24.33
N GLU A 8 11.04 -9.91 -25.38
CA GLU A 8 10.42 -9.26 -26.54
C GLU A 8 9.14 -8.50 -26.17
N THR A 9 8.27 -9.12 -25.37
CA THR A 9 7.03 -8.48 -24.90
C THR A 9 7.35 -7.27 -24.03
N VAL A 10 8.39 -7.37 -23.18
CA VAL A 10 8.85 -6.25 -22.36
C VAL A 10 9.34 -5.09 -23.23
N ALA A 11 10.17 -5.38 -24.23
CA ALA A 11 10.69 -4.36 -25.15
C ALA A 11 9.56 -3.67 -25.93
N ALA A 12 8.59 -4.44 -26.44
CA ALA A 12 7.43 -3.90 -27.15
C ALA A 12 6.59 -2.95 -26.27
N ILE A 13 6.39 -3.31 -24.99
CA ILE A 13 5.67 -2.47 -24.02
C ILE A 13 6.42 -1.16 -23.74
N LEU A 14 7.74 -1.21 -23.55
CA LEU A 14 8.54 -0.02 -23.30
C LEU A 14 8.60 0.91 -24.52
N ALA A 15 8.72 0.34 -25.72
CA ALA A 15 8.74 1.10 -26.97
C ALA A 15 7.40 1.82 -27.23
N THR A 16 6.27 1.14 -27.01
CA THR A 16 4.93 1.73 -27.17
C THR A 16 4.61 2.76 -26.09
N ALA A 17 5.07 2.56 -24.85
CA ALA A 17 4.89 3.51 -23.76
C ALA A 17 5.58 4.88 -24.00
N ARG A 18 6.66 4.92 -24.81
CA ARG A 18 7.29 6.18 -25.23
C ARG A 18 6.43 6.99 -26.19
N LYS A 19 5.57 6.31 -26.98
CA LYS A 19 4.69 6.92 -27.97
C LYS A 19 3.34 7.29 -27.37
N VAL A 20 2.85 6.49 -26.42
CA VAL A 20 1.47 6.59 -25.91
C VAL A 20 1.43 6.54 -24.39
N GLY A 21 0.81 7.55 -23.76
CA GLY A 21 0.78 7.68 -22.29
C GLY A 21 -0.30 6.86 -21.57
N SER A 22 -1.25 6.25 -22.29
CA SER A 22 -2.38 5.52 -21.68
C SER A 22 -2.14 4.02 -21.65
N LEU A 23 -2.21 3.41 -20.46
CA LEU A 23 -2.06 1.97 -20.26
C LEU A 23 -3.01 1.13 -21.12
N ARG A 24 -4.26 1.58 -21.32
CA ARG A 24 -5.23 0.88 -22.17
C ARG A 24 -4.88 0.92 -23.65
N LYS A 25 -4.23 1.99 -24.12
CA LYS A 25 -3.80 2.11 -25.51
C LYS A 25 -2.55 1.26 -25.76
N ILE A 26 -1.59 1.32 -24.83
CA ILE A 26 -0.39 0.47 -24.85
C ILE A 26 -0.78 -1.00 -24.93
N THR A 27 -1.71 -1.48 -24.09
CA THR A 27 -2.15 -2.87 -24.15
C THR A 27 -2.72 -3.25 -25.52
N LYS A 28 -3.55 -2.39 -26.11
CA LYS A 28 -4.17 -2.65 -27.41
C LYS A 28 -3.13 -2.71 -28.52
N GLU A 29 -2.18 -1.77 -28.55
CA GLU A 29 -1.13 -1.73 -29.55
C GLU A 29 -0.18 -2.91 -29.42
N VAL A 30 0.25 -3.25 -28.20
CA VAL A 30 1.12 -4.41 -27.95
C VAL A 30 0.43 -5.72 -28.35
N THR A 31 -0.86 -5.88 -28.06
CA THR A 31 -1.63 -7.04 -28.53
C THR A 31 -1.82 -7.05 -30.05
N ALA A 32 -1.99 -5.88 -30.68
CA ALA A 32 -2.09 -5.78 -32.13
C ALA A 32 -0.77 -6.12 -32.85
N MET A 33 0.37 -5.93 -32.18
CA MET A 33 1.68 -6.38 -32.66
C MET A 33 1.92 -7.89 -32.49
N GLY A 34 0.96 -8.63 -31.92
CA GLY A 34 1.06 -10.08 -31.71
C GLY A 34 1.64 -10.48 -30.34
N TYR A 35 1.93 -9.53 -29.45
CA TYR A 35 2.44 -9.82 -28.12
C TYR A 35 1.29 -9.91 -27.10
N PRO A 36 1.02 -11.08 -26.50
CA PRO A 36 -0.05 -11.23 -25.53
C PRO A 36 0.32 -10.54 -24.21
N ALA A 37 -0.25 -9.37 -23.95
CA ALA A 37 -0.01 -8.59 -22.73
C ALA A 37 -1.32 -8.14 -22.06
N SER A 38 -1.52 -8.56 -20.82
CA SER A 38 -2.63 -8.05 -20.00
C SER A 38 -2.34 -6.64 -19.47
N TYR A 39 -3.40 -5.90 -19.13
CA TYR A 39 -3.28 -4.58 -18.49
C TYR A 39 -2.42 -4.60 -17.21
N GLY A 40 -2.59 -5.64 -16.38
CA GLY A 40 -1.79 -5.83 -15.18
C GLY A 40 -0.30 -6.01 -15.49
N THR A 41 0.00 -6.77 -16.56
CA THR A 41 1.36 -7.01 -17.04
C THR A 41 2.02 -5.70 -17.49
N VAL A 42 1.36 -4.92 -18.35
CA VAL A 42 1.85 -3.63 -18.83
C VAL A 42 2.11 -2.67 -17.68
N ARG A 43 1.15 -2.51 -16.77
CA ARG A 43 1.29 -1.63 -15.59
C ARG A 43 2.47 -2.04 -14.71
N ARG A 44 2.66 -3.34 -14.50
CA ARG A 44 3.75 -3.88 -13.68
C ARG A 44 5.11 -3.59 -14.30
N ILE A 45 5.27 -3.80 -15.60
CA ILE A 45 6.53 -3.55 -16.32
C ILE A 45 6.89 -2.07 -16.27
N LEU A 46 5.94 -1.18 -16.56
CA LEU A 46 6.19 0.26 -16.54
C LEU A 46 6.47 0.82 -15.14
N ARG A 47 5.92 0.18 -14.09
CA ARG A 47 6.29 0.51 -12.71
C ARG A 47 7.70 0.05 -12.38
N LYS A 48 8.05 -1.19 -12.73
CA LYS A 48 9.41 -1.71 -12.53
C LYS A 48 10.45 -0.83 -13.22
N ASP A 49 10.22 -0.43 -14.46
CA ASP A 49 11.13 0.44 -15.22
C ASP A 49 11.32 1.82 -14.56
N LYS A 50 10.25 2.40 -14.00
CA LYS A 50 10.33 3.63 -13.21
C LYS A 50 11.08 3.44 -11.89
N ASP A 51 10.87 2.31 -11.22
CA ASP A 51 11.51 2.02 -9.94
C ASP A 51 13.01 1.73 -10.12
N THR A 52 13.40 1.04 -11.20
CA THR A 52 14.81 0.77 -11.55
C THR A 52 15.53 2.04 -12.00
N THR A 53 14.95 2.84 -12.89
CA THR A 53 15.56 4.09 -13.36
C THR A 53 15.71 5.14 -12.25
N LYS A 54 14.84 5.12 -11.24
CA LYS A 54 14.88 6.04 -10.11
C LYS A 54 15.61 5.50 -8.87
N GLY A 55 16.11 4.26 -8.91
CA GLY A 55 16.74 3.62 -7.74
C GLY A 55 15.81 3.55 -6.52
N VAL A 56 14.50 3.45 -6.73
CA VAL A 56 13.50 3.49 -5.65
C VAL A 56 13.46 2.11 -4.98
N HIS A 57 14.36 1.91 -4.03
CA HIS A 57 14.23 0.82 -3.08
C HIS A 57 13.06 1.11 -2.14
N LYS A 58 12.17 0.13 -1.95
CA LYS A 58 11.13 0.22 -0.93
C LYS A 58 11.81 0.47 0.42
N LYS A 59 11.35 1.50 1.13
CA LYS A 59 11.80 1.73 2.52
C LYS A 59 11.57 0.45 3.34
N PRO A 60 12.51 0.07 4.22
CA PRO A 60 12.31 -1.04 5.12
C PRO A 60 11.02 -0.80 5.92
N LYS A 61 10.24 -1.86 6.13
CA LYS A 61 9.01 -1.77 6.89
C LYS A 61 9.38 -1.49 8.34
N GLU A 62 9.09 -0.28 8.82
CA GLU A 62 9.26 0.05 10.23
C GLU A 62 8.39 -0.88 11.08
N ILE A 63 9.03 -1.69 11.91
CA ILE A 63 8.33 -2.51 12.90
C ILE A 63 7.96 -1.55 14.03
N PRO A 64 6.66 -1.38 14.35
CA PRO A 64 6.28 -0.53 15.47
C PRO A 64 6.89 -1.07 16.76
N PRO A 65 7.22 -0.22 17.73
CA PRO A 65 7.80 -0.66 18.98
C PRO A 65 6.87 -1.68 19.66
N GLN A 66 7.46 -2.75 20.19
CA GLN A 66 6.73 -3.87 20.78
C GLN A 66 5.87 -3.46 21.99
N ASN A 67 6.22 -2.34 22.62
CA ASN A 67 5.47 -1.71 23.72
C ASN A 67 4.51 -0.59 23.25
N THR A 68 3.91 -0.72 22.07
CA THR A 68 2.80 0.17 21.71
C THR A 68 1.60 -0.13 22.61
N ARG A 69 1.04 0.92 23.24
CA ARG A 69 -0.14 0.77 24.10
C ARG A 69 -1.28 0.14 23.28
N PRO A 70 -1.94 -0.91 23.79
CA PRO A 70 -3.07 -1.51 23.12
C PRO A 70 -4.19 -0.49 22.81
N HIS A 71 -4.78 -0.59 21.62
CA HIS A 71 -5.84 0.34 21.18
C HIS A 71 -7.05 0.39 22.12
N HIS A 72 -7.36 -0.71 22.82
CA HIS A 72 -8.50 -0.78 23.74
C HIS A 72 -8.32 0.13 24.97
N ILE A 73 -7.07 0.38 25.41
CA ILE A 73 -6.77 1.19 26.60
C ILE A 73 -7.19 2.65 26.39
N LYS A 74 -7.05 3.20 25.19
CA LYS A 74 -7.44 4.59 24.88
C LYS A 74 -8.91 4.88 25.18
N SER A 75 -9.79 3.88 24.97
CA SER A 75 -11.23 4.02 25.22
C SER A 75 -11.54 4.01 26.72
N ILE A 76 -10.78 3.22 27.49
CA ILE A 76 -10.90 3.11 28.94
C ILE A 76 -10.37 4.40 29.59
N GLU A 77 -9.18 4.86 29.17
CA GLU A 77 -8.60 6.14 29.61
C GLU A 77 -9.59 7.29 29.44
N LYS A 78 -10.20 7.42 28.26
CA LYS A 78 -11.21 8.47 28.00
C LYS A 78 -12.44 8.39 28.92
N LYS A 79 -12.88 7.19 29.29
CA LYS A 79 -14.00 7.02 30.23
C LYS A 79 -13.58 7.42 31.64
N VAL A 80 -12.39 6.99 32.08
CA VAL A 80 -11.83 7.32 33.39
C VAL A 80 -11.60 8.84 33.52
N PHE A 81 -11.00 9.49 32.54
CA PHE A 81 -10.81 10.95 32.54
C PHE A 81 -12.15 11.69 32.63
N LYS A 82 -13.15 11.28 31.86
CA LYS A 82 -14.51 11.86 31.93
C LYS A 82 -15.19 11.66 33.29
N ASP A 83 -14.88 10.59 34.01
CA ASP A 83 -15.45 10.34 35.33
C ASP A 83 -14.74 11.17 36.42
N ILE A 84 -13.45 11.45 36.26
CA ILE A 84 -12.65 12.30 37.15
C ILE A 84 -13.03 13.79 37.00
N ASP A 85 -13.27 14.26 35.76
CA ASP A 85 -13.60 15.67 35.48
C ASP A 85 -15.02 16.09 35.93
N LYS A 86 -15.78 15.20 36.57
CA LYS A 86 -17.13 15.50 37.08
C LYS A 86 -17.04 16.31 38.38
N PRO A 87 -18.00 17.22 38.63
CA PRO A 87 -18.01 18.06 39.84
C PRO A 87 -18.09 17.25 41.16
N ASN A 88 -18.60 16.01 41.11
CA ASN A 88 -18.50 15.02 42.19
C ASN A 88 -18.01 13.70 41.58
N PRO A 89 -16.69 13.45 41.52
CA PRO A 89 -16.16 12.25 40.90
C PRO A 89 -16.46 11.02 41.77
N PRO A 90 -16.73 9.85 41.15
CA PRO A 90 -16.91 8.60 41.90
C PRO A 90 -15.61 8.22 42.61
N SER A 91 -15.74 7.65 43.81
CA SER A 91 -14.57 7.16 44.56
C SER A 91 -13.83 6.07 43.79
N GLN A 92 -12.53 5.89 44.05
CA GLN A 92 -11.71 4.84 43.44
C GLN A 92 -12.35 3.44 43.55
N ARG A 93 -12.98 3.15 44.70
CA ARG A 93 -13.65 1.87 44.97
C ARG A 93 -14.94 1.67 44.15
N GLN A 94 -15.59 2.74 43.72
CA GLN A 94 -16.76 2.70 42.83
C GLN A 94 -16.35 2.59 41.36
N MET A 95 -15.25 3.25 40.96
CA MET A 95 -14.71 3.14 39.60
C MET A 95 -14.17 1.73 39.30
N ALA A 96 -13.51 1.09 40.26
CA ALA A 96 -12.95 -0.26 40.09
C ALA A 96 -14.00 -1.38 39.98
N LYS A 97 -15.28 -1.09 40.29
CA LYS A 97 -16.39 -2.06 40.24
C LYS A 97 -17.25 -1.98 38.97
N LYS A 98 -17.03 -0.98 38.11
CA LYS A 98 -17.74 -0.80 36.83
C LYS A 98 -16.95 -1.41 35.68
#